data_AF-A0A662THW8-F1
#
_entry.id   AF-A0A662THW8-F1
#
_cell.length_a   1.000
_cell.length_b   1.000
_cell.length_c   1.000
_cell.angle_alpha   90.00
_cell.angle_beta   90.00
_cell.angle_gamma   90.00
#
_symmetry.space_group_name_H-M   'P 1'
#
loop_
_entity.id
_entity.type
_entity.pdbx_description
1 polymer ?
#
loop_
_entity_poly.entity_id
_entity_poly.type
_entity_poly.pdbx_seq_one_letter_code
_entity_poly.pdbx_strand_id
1 'polypeptide(L)'
;MKKYAVFASRISVMTALVAVATCMISVPIPPTRGYINVGDAMVMISALLFGPIVGMIAGGVGSALADMVLGYGWWAPYTLIIKGLEG
;
A
#
# COMPACT_ATOMS: atom_id res chain seq x y z
N MET A 1 -7.17 -25.93 4.96
CA MET A 1 -5.82 -25.37 5.26
C MET A 1 -5.13 -24.75 4.05
N LYS A 2 -4.90 -25.47 2.93
CA LYS A 2 -4.20 -24.93 1.74
C LYS A 2 -4.78 -23.61 1.18
N LYS A 3 -6.11 -23.45 1.11
CA LYS A 3 -6.76 -22.22 0.61
C LYS A 3 -6.40 -20.97 1.42
N TYR A 4 -6.36 -21.08 2.75
CA TYR A 4 -6.02 -19.95 3.62
C TYR A 4 -4.56 -19.56 3.52
N ALA A 5 -3.66 -20.54 3.38
CA ALA A 5 -2.24 -20.28 3.17
C ALA A 5 -1.98 -19.52 1.86
N VAL A 6 -2.62 -19.93 0.77
CA VAL A 6 -2.50 -19.25 -0.54
C VAL A 6 -3.12 -17.85 -0.50
N PHE A 7 -4.20 -17.66 0.25
CA PHE A 7 -4.81 -16.34 0.43
C PHE A 7 -3.88 -15.40 1.20
N ALA A 8 -3.35 -15.85 2.33
CA ALA A 8 -2.41 -15.07 3.14
C ALA A 8 -1.12 -14.73 2.37
N SER A 9 -0.61 -15.66 1.54
CA SER A 9 0.59 -15.40 0.74
C SER A 9 0.37 -14.33 -0.34
N ARG A 10 -0.84 -14.23 -0.91
CA ARG A 10 -1.16 -13.16 -1.87
C ARG A 10 -1.14 -11.80 -1.19
N ILE A 11 -1.75 -11.71 0.00
CA ILE A 11 -1.76 -10.48 0.79
C ILE A 11 -0.32 -10.06 1.10
N SER A 12 0.49 -10.94 1.70
CA SER A 12 1.84 -10.55 2.12
C SER A 12 2.74 -10.12 0.97
N VAL A 13 2.69 -10.82 -0.16
CA VAL A 13 3.47 -10.45 -1.36
C VAL A 13 2.98 -9.14 -1.94
N MET A 14 1.66 -8.94 -2.06
CA MET A 14 1.11 -7.68 -2.59
C MET A 14 1.40 -6.50 -1.66
N THR A 15 1.29 -6.67 -0.34
CA THR A 15 1.67 -5.64 0.66
C THR A 15 3.13 -5.21 0.47
N ALA A 16 4.04 -6.17 0.29
CA ALA A 16 5.45 -5.87 0.07
C ALA A 16 5.67 -5.12 -1.27
N LEU A 17 5.01 -5.54 -2.34
CA LEU A 17 5.09 -4.88 -3.64
C LEU A 17 4.54 -3.46 -3.61
N VAL A 18 3.40 -3.24 -2.95
CA VAL A 18 2.82 -1.90 -2.75
C VAL A 18 3.79 -1.01 -1.99
N ALA A 19 4.38 -1.50 -0.90
CA ALA A 19 5.36 -0.75 -0.12
C ALA A 19 6.58 -0.36 -0.96
N VAL A 20 7.15 -1.32 -1.69
CA VAL A 20 8.31 -1.08 -2.56
C VAL A 20 7.97 -0.08 -3.68
N ALA A 21 6.84 -0.26 -4.36
CA ALA A 21 6.41 0.65 -5.42
C ALA A 21 6.19 2.08 -4.90
N THR A 22 5.61 2.22 -3.71
CA THR A 22 5.41 3.51 -3.03
C THR A 22 6.74 4.17 -2.67
N CYS A 23 7.72 3.39 -2.18
CA CYS A 23 9.05 3.89 -1.86
C CYS A 23 9.86 4.30 -3.09
N MET A 24 9.83 3.50 -4.17
CA MET A 24 10.68 3.68 -5.35
C MET A 24 10.43 5.00 -6.08
N ILE A 25 9.17 5.42 -6.19
CA ILE A 25 8.79 6.63 -6.91
C ILE A 25 8.02 7.52 -5.95
N SER A 26 8.77 8.22 -5.10
CA SER A 26 8.25 9.17 -4.12
C SER A 26 8.85 10.56 -4.36
N VAL A 27 7.99 11.54 -4.64
CA VAL A 27 8.39 12.94 -4.89
C VAL A 27 7.89 13.81 -3.74
N PRO A 28 8.78 14.40 -2.93
CA PRO A 28 8.40 15.16 -1.74
C PRO A 28 7.65 16.44 -2.10
N ILE A 29 6.62 16.77 -1.32
CA ILE A 29 5.86 18.03 -1.40
C ILE A 29 6.00 18.76 -0.05
N PRO A 30 6.95 19.71 0.06
CA PRO A 30 7.22 20.42 1.30
C PRO A 30 5.99 21.12 1.93
N PRO A 31 5.11 21.79 1.17
CA PRO A 31 3.95 22.49 1.74
C PRO A 31 2.96 21.58 2.50
N THR A 32 2.79 20.33 2.07
CA THR A 32 1.80 19.40 2.65
C THR A 32 2.41 18.45 3.69
N ARG A 33 3.73 18.54 3.91
CA ARG A 33 4.50 17.55 4.69
C ARG A 33 4.26 16.12 4.19
N GLY A 34 4.03 15.97 2.89
CA GLY A 34 3.72 14.70 2.25
C GLY A 34 4.56 14.49 1.00
N TYR A 35 4.15 13.51 0.19
CA TYR A 35 4.81 13.18 -1.07
C TYR A 35 3.79 12.62 -2.06
N ILE A 36 4.04 12.84 -3.35
CA ILE A 36 3.35 12.09 -4.40
C ILE A 36 4.06 10.76 -4.56
N ASN A 37 3.28 9.70 -4.72
CA ASN A 37 3.81 8.37 -4.99
C ASN A 37 3.09 7.73 -6.19
N VAL A 38 3.79 6.87 -6.92
CA VAL A 38 3.19 6.09 -8.02
C VAL A 38 2.76 4.69 -7.55
N GLY A 39 2.77 4.47 -6.23
CA GLY A 39 2.37 3.21 -5.59
C GLY A 39 0.89 2.88 -5.78
N ASP A 40 0.03 3.88 -6.02
CA ASP A 40 -1.41 3.73 -6.23
C ASP A 40 -1.74 2.79 -7.40
N ALA A 41 -0.92 2.80 -8.46
CA ALA A 41 -1.05 1.83 -9.55
C ALA A 41 -0.91 0.39 -9.04
N MET A 42 0.01 0.14 -8.11
CA MET A 42 0.20 -1.18 -7.51
C MET A 42 -0.94 -1.54 -6.54
N VAL A 43 -1.52 -0.55 -5.85
CA VAL A 43 -2.75 -0.73 -5.05
C VAL A 43 -3.88 -1.23 -5.95
N MET A 44 -4.17 -0.52 -7.05
CA MET A 44 -5.22 -0.90 -8.00
C MET A 44 -4.97 -2.27 -8.65
N ILE A 45 -3.72 -2.58 -9.02
CA ILE A 45 -3.39 -3.90 -9.60
C ILE A 45 -3.64 -5.02 -8.58
N SER A 46 -3.33 -4.81 -7.29
CA SER A 46 -3.57 -5.82 -6.26
C SER A 46 -5.06 -6.14 -6.08
N ALA A 47 -5.91 -5.11 -6.16
CA ALA A 47 -7.37 -5.23 -6.14
C ALA A 47 -7.91 -5.95 -7.37
N LEU A 48 -7.47 -5.54 -8.57
CA LEU A 48 -7.92 -6.09 -9.85
C LEU A 48 -7.57 -7.57 -10.00
N LEU A 49 -6.39 -8.00 -9.53
CA LEU A 49 -5.92 -9.38 -9.69
C LEU A 49 -6.47 -10.34 -8.63
N PHE A 50 -6.62 -9.88 -7.38
CA PHE A 50 -6.90 -10.77 -6.25
C PHE A 50 -8.16 -10.43 -5.45
N GLY A 51 -8.87 -9.37 -5.86
CA GLY A 51 -10.13 -8.93 -5.27
C GLY A 51 -9.94 -7.88 -4.17
N PRO A 52 -11.07 -7.27 -3.73
CA PRO A 52 -11.06 -6.07 -2.89
C PRO A 52 -10.45 -6.30 -1.50
N ILE A 53 -10.55 -7.51 -0.93
CA ILE A 53 -9.96 -7.77 0.40
C ILE A 53 -8.42 -7.75 0.32
N VAL A 54 -7.85 -8.29 -0.76
CA VAL A 54 -6.40 -8.26 -0.95
C VAL A 54 -5.94 -6.85 -1.28
N GLY A 55 -6.70 -6.13 -2.12
CA GLY A 55 -6.47 -4.72 -2.43
C GLY A 55 -6.46 -3.84 -1.19
N MET A 56 -7.50 -3.91 -0.36
CA MET A 56 -7.62 -3.16 0.89
C MET A 56 -6.44 -3.39 1.83
N ILE A 57 -6.08 -4.65 2.09
CA ILE A 57 -4.99 -4.96 3.04
C ILE A 57 -3.63 -4.61 2.43
N ALA A 58 -3.39 -4.96 1.17
CA ALA A 58 -2.12 -4.67 0.51
C ALA A 58 -1.90 -3.17 0.32
N GLY A 59 -2.92 -2.46 -0.15
CA GLY A 59 -2.93 -1.03 -0.41
C GLY A 59 -2.72 -0.21 0.86
N GLY A 60 -3.58 -0.43 1.85
CA GLY A 60 -3.52 0.25 3.14
C GLY A 60 -2.21 -0.05 3.87
N VAL A 61 -1.94 -1.32 4.17
CA VAL A 61 -0.78 -1.69 4.99
C VAL A 61 0.54 -1.41 4.26
N GLY A 62 0.63 -1.73 2.98
CA GLY A 62 1.85 -1.56 2.20
C GLY A 62 2.26 -0.09 2.11
N SER A 63 1.30 0.78 1.83
CA SER A 63 1.58 2.21 1.69
C SER A 63 1.77 2.91 3.04
N ALA A 64 1.04 2.52 4.09
CA ALA A 64 1.28 3.04 5.43
C ALA A 64 2.68 2.64 5.96
N LEU A 65 3.17 1.45 5.61
CA LEU A 65 4.55 1.06 5.88
C LEU A 65 5.54 1.94 5.10
N ALA A 66 5.26 2.26 3.84
CA ALA A 66 6.11 3.17 3.07
C ALA A 66 6.19 4.57 3.71
N ASP A 67 5.08 5.10 4.24
CA ASP A 67 5.08 6.36 4.98
C ASP A 67 6.03 6.32 6.19
N MET A 68 6.02 5.22 6.95
CA MET A 68 6.95 5.05 8.07
C MET A 68 8.40 4.99 7.61
N VAL A 69 8.69 4.26 6.53
CA VAL A 69 10.05 4.07 5.98
C VAL A 69 10.61 5.38 5.40
N LEU A 70 9.78 6.17 4.70
CA LEU A 70 10.17 7.42 4.06
C LEU A 70 10.21 8.62 5.02
N GLY A 71 9.86 8.44 6.30
CA GLY A 71 9.84 9.51 7.30
C GLY A 71 8.55 10.36 7.30
N TYR A 72 7.51 9.93 6.60
CA TYR A 72 6.18 10.54 6.56
C TYR A 72 5.20 9.87 7.53
N GLY A 73 5.68 9.32 8.66
CA GLY A 73 4.86 8.53 9.59
C GLY A 73 3.60 9.24 10.12
N TRP A 74 3.54 10.57 10.08
CA TRP A 74 2.31 11.33 10.36
C TRP A 74 1.17 11.01 9.39
N TRP A 75 1.48 10.70 8.14
CA TRP A 75 0.52 10.31 7.11
C TRP A 75 0.09 8.85 7.20
N ALA A 76 0.90 7.97 7.82
CA ALA A 76 0.65 6.53 7.89
C ALA A 76 -0.78 6.12 8.31
N PRO A 77 -1.41 6.68 9.37
CA PRO A 77 -2.78 6.30 9.74
C PRO A 77 -3.82 6.74 8.70
N TYR A 78 -3.61 7.89 8.05
CA TYR A 78 -4.49 8.38 7.00
C TYR A 78 -4.34 7.53 5.74
N THR A 79 -3.10 7.24 5.34
CA THR A 79 -2.76 6.38 4.20
C THR A 79 -3.32 4.98 4.37
N LEU A 80 -3.25 4.40 5.58
CA LEU A 80 -3.84 3.10 5.89
C LEU A 80 -5.33 3.05 5.54
N ILE A 81 -6.07 4.09 5.90
CA ILE A 81 -7.51 4.17 5.66
C ILE A 81 -7.79 4.50 4.19
N ILE A 82 -7.17 5.56 3.66
CA ILE A 82 -7.44 6.06 2.31
C ILE A 82 -7.11 4.99 1.27
N LYS A 83 -5.90 4.44 1.32
CA LYS A 83 -5.46 3.43 0.35
C LYS A 83 -6.03 2.05 0.63
N GLY A 84 -6.43 1.80 1.88
CA GLY A 84 -7.25 0.63 2.20
C GLY A 84 -8.64 0.69 1.57
N LEU A 85 -9.23 1.88 1.42
CA LEU A 85 -10.51 2.05 0.73
C LEU A 85 -10.36 2.16 -0.80
N GLU A 86 -9.17 2.50 -1.27
CA GLU A 86 -8.84 2.60 -2.71
C GLU A 86 -8.71 1.23 -3.38
N GLY A 87 -8.02 0.29 -2.72
CA GLY A 87 -7.82 -1.09 -3.19
C GLY A 87 -8.96 -2.02 -2.81
#